data_AF-A0A374RRM5-F1
#
_entry.id   AF-A0A374RRM5-F1
#
_cell.length_a   1.000
_cell.length_b   1.000
_cell.length_c   1.000
_cell.angle_alpha   90.00
_cell.angle_beta   90.00
_cell.angle_gamma   90.00
#
_symmetry.space_group_name_H-M   'P 1'
#
loop_
_entity.id
_entity.type
_entity.pdbx_description
1 polymer ?
#
loop_
_entity_poly.entity_id
_entity_poly.type
_entity_poly.pdbx_seq_one_letter_code
_entity_poly.pdbx_strand_id
1 'polypeptide(L)'
;MRLSALFDLLEPHGFIEAPVHVHAEEADAAKPEDIWTALYLSGFLTTDMTGHSEDGACLRSLRLPNNEVRQALRLVILEWFECAVEDVGVIDSFHDGLCRGDEDTVKQALSCAIGDLGIDVGQSDMPTAYHLALQGLCFGLPGYCNPSSKRSGVSDRWDIQVIPTGRVFDVADTLGMLDERPLITINMMYDPGVDALGLELLAVQALLEIERNGIDDIRVPRPAVGRMRWGFGFDGQRVSVVCQRL
;
A
#
# COMPACT_ATOMS: atom_id res chain seq x y z
N MET A 1 -8.06 13.64 -3.78
CA MET A 1 -7.07 12.71 -4.36
C MET A 1 -7.26 11.35 -3.71
N ARG A 2 -7.27 10.24 -4.47
CA ARG A 2 -7.42 8.90 -3.88
C ARG A 2 -6.06 8.36 -3.46
N LEU A 3 -5.95 7.81 -2.24
CA LEU A 3 -4.70 7.25 -1.72
C LEU A 3 -4.17 6.10 -2.58
N SER A 4 -5.07 5.30 -3.16
CA SER A 4 -4.73 4.26 -4.13
C SER A 4 -3.89 4.78 -5.30
N ALA A 5 -4.29 5.92 -5.89
CA ALA A 5 -3.57 6.54 -7.01
C ALA A 5 -2.15 7.01 -6.62
N LEU A 6 -1.94 7.43 -5.35
CA LEU A 6 -0.59 7.76 -4.87
C LEU A 6 0.30 6.54 -4.76
N PHE A 7 -0.25 5.42 -4.27
CA PHE A 7 0.47 4.16 -4.20
C PHE A 7 0.82 3.65 -5.60
N ASP A 8 -0.12 3.73 -6.56
CA ASP A 8 0.10 3.35 -7.95
C ASP A 8 1.26 4.16 -8.57
N LEU A 9 1.34 5.48 -8.31
CA LEU A 9 2.46 6.32 -8.77
C LEU A 9 3.82 5.91 -8.18
N LEU A 10 3.83 5.40 -6.94
CA LEU A 10 5.04 4.97 -6.25
C LEU A 10 5.50 3.56 -6.64
N GLU A 11 4.71 2.80 -7.39
CA GLU A 11 5.14 1.52 -7.94
C GLU A 11 6.29 1.70 -8.97
N PRO A 12 7.12 0.66 -9.18
CA PRO A 12 8.09 0.65 -10.27
C PRO A 12 7.40 0.83 -11.62
N HIS A 13 7.76 1.88 -12.36
CA HIS A 13 7.09 2.28 -13.61
C HIS A 13 5.59 2.58 -13.46
N GLY A 14 5.15 2.89 -12.24
CA GLY A 14 3.78 3.22 -11.90
C GLY A 14 3.24 4.43 -12.67
N PHE A 15 1.98 4.33 -13.07
CA PHE A 15 1.23 5.39 -13.71
C PHE A 15 -0.24 5.32 -13.26
N ILE A 16 -0.95 6.43 -13.43
CA ILE A 16 -2.39 6.50 -13.25
C ILE A 16 -3.04 6.99 -14.54
N GLU A 17 -4.26 6.55 -14.82
CA GLU A 17 -5.06 7.11 -15.91
C GLU A 17 -5.98 8.19 -15.34
N ALA A 18 -5.79 9.43 -15.77
CA ALA A 18 -6.60 10.56 -15.34
C ALA A 18 -6.86 11.54 -16.49
N PRO A 19 -8.05 12.16 -16.56
CA PRO A 19 -8.31 13.21 -17.53
C PRO A 19 -7.44 14.45 -17.22
N VAL A 20 -6.84 15.02 -18.26
CA VAL A 20 -6.08 16.27 -18.19
C VAL A 20 -6.74 17.32 -19.07
N HIS A 21 -7.08 18.45 -18.48
CA HIS A 21 -7.66 19.60 -19.17
C HIS A 21 -6.57 20.62 -19.50
N VAL A 22 -6.19 20.73 -20.78
CA VAL A 22 -5.15 21.67 -21.25
C VAL A 22 -5.75 22.98 -21.78
N HIS A 23 -7.06 23.01 -22.03
CA HIS A 23 -7.78 24.18 -22.50
C HIS A 23 -8.58 24.81 -21.35
N ALA A 24 -8.49 26.14 -21.23
CA ALA A 24 -9.29 26.92 -20.30
C ALA A 24 -10.70 27.10 -20.87
N GLU A 25 -11.63 26.22 -20.51
CA GLU A 25 -13.05 26.59 -20.51
C GLU A 25 -13.41 27.17 -19.14
N GLU A 26 -14.31 28.17 -19.15
CA GLU A 26 -14.62 29.05 -18.02
C GLU A 26 -14.78 28.30 -16.70
N ALA A 27 -14.09 28.81 -15.68
CA ALA A 27 -14.01 28.24 -14.35
C ALA A 27 -15.40 28.09 -13.72
N ASP A 28 -15.92 26.88 -13.73
CA ASP A 28 -16.96 26.44 -12.79
C ASP A 28 -16.35 25.42 -11.82
N ALA A 29 -16.82 25.45 -10.58
CA ALA A 29 -16.30 24.82 -9.36
C ALA A 29 -15.21 23.73 -9.50
N ALA A 30 -14.10 23.88 -8.76
CA ALA A 30 -12.96 22.96 -8.77
C ALA A 30 -13.39 21.48 -8.59
N LYS A 31 -13.27 20.68 -9.64
CA LYS A 31 -13.62 19.27 -9.67
C LYS A 31 -12.45 18.40 -9.20
N PRO A 32 -12.68 17.17 -8.70
CA PRO A 32 -11.60 16.26 -8.32
C PRO A 32 -10.59 15.94 -9.45
N GLU A 33 -11.03 15.93 -10.72
CA GLU A 33 -10.14 15.87 -11.90
C GLU A 33 -9.15 17.04 -12.03
N ASP A 34 -9.45 18.18 -11.39
CA ASP A 34 -8.60 19.36 -11.44
C ASP A 34 -7.30 19.16 -10.69
N ILE A 35 -7.25 18.25 -9.70
CA ILE A 35 -6.00 18.00 -8.98
C ILE A 35 -4.96 17.34 -9.90
N TRP A 36 -5.38 16.39 -10.74
CA TRP A 36 -4.47 15.71 -11.66
C TRP A 36 -4.00 16.65 -12.76
N THR A 37 -4.91 17.47 -13.26
CA THR A 37 -4.59 18.54 -14.20
C THR A 37 -3.61 19.55 -13.58
N ALA A 38 -3.85 20.01 -12.35
CA ALA A 38 -2.97 20.93 -11.65
C ALA A 38 -1.58 20.33 -11.40
N LEU A 39 -1.51 19.07 -10.95
CA LEU A 39 -0.24 18.36 -10.75
C LEU A 39 0.53 18.15 -12.05
N TYR A 40 -0.17 17.87 -13.15
CA TYR A 40 0.45 17.77 -14.47
C TYR A 40 0.97 19.13 -14.96
N LEU A 41 0.15 20.18 -14.94
CA LEU A 41 0.53 21.51 -15.42
C LEU A 41 1.63 22.17 -14.57
N SER A 42 1.73 21.83 -13.29
CA SER A 42 2.81 22.26 -12.39
C SER A 42 4.09 21.42 -12.52
N GLY A 43 4.08 20.34 -13.31
CA GLY A 43 5.24 19.48 -13.55
C GLY A 43 5.50 18.41 -12.49
N PHE A 44 4.59 18.21 -11.52
CA PHE A 44 4.67 17.08 -10.58
C PHE A 44 4.33 15.74 -11.22
N LEU A 45 3.58 15.76 -12.33
CA LEU A 45 3.29 14.60 -13.16
C LEU A 45 3.73 14.86 -14.61
N THR A 46 4.09 13.78 -15.31
CA THR A 46 4.45 13.80 -16.73
C THR A 46 3.76 12.67 -17.47
N THR A 47 3.75 12.75 -18.80
CA THR A 47 3.23 11.68 -19.66
C THR A 47 4.09 11.56 -20.91
N ASP A 48 4.31 10.33 -21.36
CA ASP A 48 5.00 10.07 -22.63
C ASP A 48 4.02 10.16 -23.83
N MET A 49 2.72 10.34 -23.57
CA MET A 49 1.72 10.51 -24.62
C MET A 49 1.81 11.88 -25.28
N THR A 50 2.09 11.88 -26.59
CA THR A 50 2.25 13.09 -27.42
C THR A 50 1.02 13.43 -28.26
N GLY A 51 -0.03 12.62 -28.20
CA GLY A 51 -1.28 12.85 -28.93
C GLY A 51 -2.01 14.11 -28.44
N HIS A 52 -2.57 14.88 -29.35
CA HIS A 52 -3.48 15.99 -29.04
C HIS A 52 -4.91 15.49 -29.28
N SER A 53 -5.80 15.68 -28.30
CA SER A 53 -7.24 15.54 -28.53
C SER A 53 -7.75 16.91 -28.94
N GLU A 54 -8.47 17.00 -30.05
CA GLU A 54 -9.11 18.26 -30.48
C GLU A 54 -10.37 18.58 -29.67
N ASP A 55 -10.84 17.63 -28.84
CA ASP A 55 -12.02 17.75 -28.00
C ASP A 55 -11.66 17.50 -26.52
N GLY A 56 -11.82 18.52 -25.68
CA GLY A 56 -11.92 18.42 -24.22
C GLY A 56 -10.78 17.71 -23.45
N ALA A 57 -11.12 17.26 -22.23
CA ALA A 57 -10.23 16.53 -21.33
C ALA A 57 -9.69 15.27 -22.00
N CYS A 58 -8.38 15.09 -22.04
CA CYS A 58 -7.76 13.90 -22.61
C CYS A 58 -7.38 12.94 -21.48
N LEU A 59 -7.82 11.68 -21.55
CA LEU A 59 -7.35 10.64 -20.62
C LEU A 59 -5.85 10.40 -20.85
N ARG A 60 -5.03 10.66 -19.84
CA ARG A 60 -3.57 10.51 -19.91
C ARG A 60 -3.07 9.48 -18.88
N SER A 61 -2.11 8.68 -19.30
CA SER A 61 -1.26 7.89 -18.39
C SER A 61 -0.23 8.83 -17.79
N LEU A 62 -0.47 9.27 -16.56
CA LEU A 62 0.37 10.19 -15.80
C LEU A 62 1.33 9.40 -14.91
N ARG A 63 2.60 9.78 -14.91
CA ARG A 63 3.66 9.20 -14.09
C ARG A 63 4.49 10.26 -13.39
N LEU A 64 5.24 9.85 -12.38
CA LEU A 64 6.23 10.71 -11.74
C LEU A 64 7.39 11.02 -12.69
N PRO A 65 7.88 12.27 -12.75
CA PRO A 65 8.87 12.69 -13.73
C PRO A 65 10.28 12.18 -13.43
N ASN A 66 10.63 12.04 -12.16
CA ASN A 66 11.98 11.70 -11.70
C ASN A 66 11.96 11.09 -10.29
N ASN A 67 13.15 10.79 -9.75
CA ASN A 67 13.31 10.17 -8.44
C ASN A 67 13.12 11.17 -7.30
N GLU A 68 13.37 12.46 -7.52
CA GLU A 68 13.20 13.52 -6.53
C GLU A 68 11.73 13.69 -6.16
N VAL A 69 10.85 13.80 -7.16
CA VAL A 69 9.40 13.88 -6.94
C VAL A 69 8.87 12.57 -6.35
N ARG A 70 9.42 11.42 -6.77
CA ARG A 70 9.10 10.11 -6.16
C ARG A 70 9.46 10.06 -4.69
N GLN A 71 10.63 10.57 -4.31
CA GLN A 71 11.05 10.64 -2.92
C GLN A 71 10.17 11.61 -2.12
N ALA A 72 9.84 12.78 -2.69
CA ALA A 72 8.94 13.73 -2.04
C ALA A 72 7.55 13.14 -1.78
N LEU A 73 6.95 12.48 -2.77
CA LEU A 73 5.66 11.80 -2.59
C LEU A 73 5.74 10.67 -1.56
N ARG A 74 6.84 9.90 -1.56
CA ARG A 74 7.09 8.87 -0.53
C ARG A 74 7.09 9.49 0.87
N LEU A 75 7.79 10.59 1.08
CA LEU A 75 7.85 11.27 2.38
C LEU A 75 6.48 11.79 2.83
N VAL A 76 5.69 12.35 1.91
CA VAL A 76 4.31 12.79 2.21
C VAL A 76 3.44 11.62 2.69
N ILE A 77 3.58 10.45 2.08
CA ILE A 77 2.83 9.25 2.51
C ILE A 77 3.29 8.78 3.90
N LEU A 78 4.60 8.73 4.15
CA LEU A 78 5.15 8.35 5.44
C LEU A 78 4.65 9.28 6.55
N GLU A 79 4.81 10.59 6.35
CA GLU A 79 4.36 11.62 7.29
C GLU A 79 2.84 11.53 7.54
N TRP A 80 2.05 11.24 6.50
CA TRP A 80 0.60 11.07 6.67
C TRP A 80 0.26 9.91 7.61
N PHE A 81 0.89 8.73 7.44
CA PHE A 81 0.66 7.59 8.33
C PHE A 81 1.21 7.84 9.74
N GLU A 82 2.39 8.46 9.86
CA GLU A 82 2.99 8.81 11.16
C GLU A 82 2.15 9.83 11.93
N CYS A 83 1.49 10.78 11.26
CA CYS A 83 0.59 11.74 11.89
C CYS A 83 -0.82 11.18 12.14
N ALA A 84 -1.26 10.20 11.35
CA ALA A 84 -2.59 9.63 11.47
C ALA A 84 -2.70 8.60 12.60
N VAL A 85 -1.61 7.91 12.95
CA VAL A 85 -1.56 6.99 14.08
C VAL A 85 -1.14 7.75 15.34
N GLU A 86 -1.93 7.70 16.40
CA GLU A 86 -1.73 8.55 17.59
C GLU A 86 -0.49 8.15 18.39
N ASP A 87 -0.23 6.85 18.48
CA ASP A 87 0.93 6.29 19.18
C ASP A 87 2.07 5.98 18.20
N VAL A 88 3.17 6.75 18.35
CA VAL A 88 4.38 6.64 17.54
C VAL A 88 4.97 5.23 17.53
N GLY A 89 4.79 4.45 18.62
CA GLY A 89 5.31 3.09 18.72
C GLY A 89 4.50 2.02 17.98
N VAL A 90 3.28 2.35 17.51
CA VAL A 90 2.39 1.37 16.85
C VAL A 90 2.93 0.94 15.49
N ILE A 91 3.43 1.89 14.68
CA ILE A 91 3.99 1.58 13.36
C ILE A 91 5.27 0.74 13.53
N ASP A 92 6.15 1.12 14.46
CA ASP A 92 7.37 0.36 14.78
C ASP A 92 7.04 -1.06 15.25
N SER A 93 6.05 -1.21 16.13
CA SER A 93 5.61 -2.53 16.61
C SER A 93 5.02 -3.38 15.49
N PHE A 94 4.25 -2.78 14.59
CA PHE A 94 3.72 -3.45 13.40
C PHE A 94 4.86 -3.92 12.48
N HIS A 95 5.85 -3.06 12.22
CA HIS A 95 7.04 -3.37 11.41
C HIS A 95 7.88 -4.51 12.01
N ASP A 96 8.18 -4.44 13.30
CA ASP A 96 8.95 -5.46 14.01
C ASP A 96 8.20 -6.81 14.05
N GLY A 97 6.90 -6.78 14.34
CA GLY A 97 6.06 -7.95 14.36
C GLY A 97 5.99 -8.63 12.99
N LEU A 98 5.80 -7.84 11.92
CA LEU A 98 5.80 -8.33 10.54
C LEU A 98 7.11 -9.02 10.14
N CYS A 99 8.26 -8.51 10.60
CA CYS A 99 9.56 -9.10 10.29
C CYS A 99 9.84 -10.37 11.10
N ARG A 100 9.35 -10.43 12.34
CA ARG A 100 9.64 -11.53 13.28
C ARG A 100 8.65 -12.68 13.17
N GLY A 101 7.46 -12.47 12.61
CA GLY A 101 6.38 -13.46 12.62
C GLY A 101 5.60 -13.44 13.94
N ASP A 102 5.50 -12.27 14.59
CA ASP A 102 4.81 -12.12 15.88
C ASP A 102 3.34 -11.71 15.65
N GLU A 103 2.46 -12.70 15.62
CA GLU A 103 1.03 -12.51 15.34
C GLU A 103 0.34 -11.60 16.36
N ASP A 104 0.63 -11.77 17.65
CA ASP A 104 -0.01 -11.00 18.72
C ASP A 104 0.39 -9.51 18.64
N THR A 105 1.67 -9.24 18.41
CA THR A 105 2.18 -7.87 18.26
C THR A 105 1.57 -7.19 17.03
N VAL A 106 1.52 -7.89 15.88
CA VAL A 106 0.90 -7.36 14.66
C VAL A 106 -0.59 -7.11 14.87
N LYS A 107 -1.32 -8.04 15.51
CA LYS A 107 -2.75 -7.91 15.79
C LYS A 107 -3.03 -6.67 16.65
N GLN A 108 -2.26 -6.49 17.71
CA GLN A 108 -2.43 -5.38 18.65
C GLN A 108 -2.13 -4.05 17.97
N ALA A 109 -0.98 -3.93 17.30
CA ALA A 109 -0.59 -2.73 16.59
C ALA A 109 -1.61 -2.33 15.51
N LEU A 110 -2.06 -3.30 14.71
CA LEU A 110 -3.04 -3.06 13.65
C LEU A 110 -4.42 -2.68 14.19
N SER A 111 -4.84 -3.29 15.31
CA SER A 111 -6.10 -2.91 15.97
C SER A 111 -6.10 -1.46 16.46
N CYS A 112 -4.96 -0.98 16.97
CA CYS A 112 -4.77 0.43 17.34
C CYS A 112 -4.79 1.33 16.09
N ALA A 113 -3.94 1.03 15.10
CA ALA A 113 -3.80 1.87 13.90
C ALA A 113 -5.11 2.04 13.12
N ILE A 114 -5.94 0.99 13.00
CA ILE A 114 -7.22 1.07 12.29
C ILE A 114 -8.20 2.04 12.96
N GLY A 115 -8.19 2.10 14.30
CA GLY A 115 -8.99 3.06 15.05
C GLY A 115 -8.58 4.50 14.73
N ASP A 116 -7.26 4.75 14.71
CA ASP A 116 -6.69 6.09 14.53
C ASP A 116 -6.80 6.59 13.07
N LEU A 117 -6.65 5.69 12.10
CA LEU A 117 -6.79 5.99 10.66
C LEU A 117 -8.20 6.43 10.24
N GLY A 118 -9.19 6.33 11.13
CA GLY A 118 -10.54 6.83 10.89
C GLY A 118 -11.26 6.09 9.75
N ILE A 119 -11.02 4.79 9.61
CA ILE A 119 -11.69 3.96 8.60
C ILE A 119 -13.20 3.93 8.91
N ASP A 120 -13.97 4.70 8.16
CA ASP A 120 -15.41 4.86 8.36
C ASP A 120 -16.18 3.65 7.80
N VAL A 121 -16.70 2.83 8.73
CA VAL A 121 -17.50 1.61 8.47
C VAL A 121 -18.78 1.90 7.65
N GLY A 122 -19.17 3.17 7.49
CA GLY A 122 -20.29 3.60 6.65
C GLY A 122 -19.98 3.77 5.15
N GLN A 123 -18.70 3.67 4.72
CA GLN A 123 -18.32 3.87 3.33
C GLN A 123 -18.44 2.60 2.47
N SER A 124 -18.72 2.79 1.18
CA SER A 124 -19.13 1.72 0.25
C SER A 124 -18.01 0.76 -0.19
N ASP A 125 -16.76 0.90 0.31
CA ASP A 125 -15.62 0.07 -0.10
C ASP A 125 -14.63 -0.21 1.04
N MET A 126 -15.12 -0.88 2.08
CA MET A 126 -14.33 -1.30 3.25
C MET A 126 -13.13 -2.21 2.90
N PRO A 127 -13.24 -3.22 2.00
CA PRO A 127 -12.09 -4.02 1.60
C PRO A 127 -10.94 -3.17 1.07
N THR A 128 -11.22 -2.22 0.19
CA THR A 128 -10.20 -1.30 -0.33
C THR A 128 -9.63 -0.42 0.77
N ALA A 129 -10.45 0.06 1.72
CA ALA A 129 -9.97 0.88 2.82
C ALA A 129 -8.96 0.13 3.70
N TYR A 130 -9.28 -1.11 4.10
CA TYR A 130 -8.37 -1.96 4.87
C TYR A 130 -7.10 -2.33 4.09
N HIS A 131 -7.24 -2.61 2.79
CA HIS A 131 -6.10 -2.89 1.94
C HIS A 131 -5.15 -1.68 1.85
N LEU A 132 -5.70 -0.48 1.67
CA LEU A 132 -4.91 0.76 1.63
C LEU A 132 -4.27 1.08 2.98
N ALA A 133 -4.95 0.81 4.09
CA ALA A 133 -4.40 0.96 5.42
C ALA A 133 -3.22 0.00 5.63
N LEU A 134 -3.39 -1.30 5.34
CA LEU A 134 -2.32 -2.29 5.42
C LEU A 134 -1.13 -1.94 4.52
N GLN A 135 -1.40 -1.60 3.25
CA GLN A 135 -0.35 -1.22 2.30
C GLN A 135 0.38 0.02 2.81
N GLY A 136 -0.35 1.01 3.31
CA GLY A 136 0.19 2.23 3.87
C GLY A 136 1.08 2.03 5.09
N LEU A 137 0.64 1.22 6.04
CA LEU A 137 1.42 0.84 7.23
C LEU A 137 2.71 0.09 6.88
N CYS A 138 2.77 -0.57 5.72
CA CYS A 138 4.01 -1.21 5.23
C CYS A 138 5.03 -0.22 4.64
N PHE A 139 4.64 1.04 4.37
CA PHE A 139 5.62 2.05 3.98
C PHE A 139 6.58 2.34 5.14
N GLY A 140 7.86 2.49 4.81
CA GLY A 140 8.87 2.87 5.79
C GLY A 140 9.56 1.69 6.47
N LEU A 141 9.07 0.47 6.22
CA LEU A 141 9.64 -0.76 6.78
C LEU A 141 11.18 -0.82 6.58
N PRO A 142 11.99 -0.78 7.66
CA PRO A 142 13.43 -0.61 7.56
C PRO A 142 14.14 -1.65 6.68
N GLY A 143 14.82 -1.13 5.66
CA GLY A 143 15.48 -1.83 4.56
C GLY A 143 14.65 -2.91 3.87
N TYR A 144 13.40 -2.55 3.62
CA TYR A 144 12.59 -3.05 2.52
C TYR A 144 12.31 -1.93 1.50
N CYS A 145 11.92 -2.32 0.29
CA CYS A 145 11.34 -1.41 -0.70
C CYS A 145 9.94 -0.94 -0.28
N ASN A 146 9.42 0.07 -0.98
CA ASN A 146 7.99 0.42 -0.90
C ASN A 146 7.12 -0.82 -1.14
N PRO A 147 5.98 -0.94 -0.43
CA PRO A 147 5.04 -2.03 -0.65
C PRO A 147 4.44 -1.91 -2.05
N SER A 148 4.46 -3.01 -2.80
CA SER A 148 3.80 -3.14 -4.10
C SER A 148 2.50 -3.93 -3.95
N SER A 149 1.48 -3.59 -4.72
CA SER A 149 0.21 -4.31 -4.69
C SER A 149 -0.33 -4.48 -6.10
N LYS A 150 -0.57 -5.72 -6.52
CA LYS A 150 -1.19 -5.98 -7.83
C LYS A 150 -2.69 -5.81 -7.73
N ARG A 151 -3.15 -4.56 -7.64
CA ARG A 151 -4.54 -4.19 -7.89
C ARG A 151 -4.85 -4.30 -9.39
N SER A 152 -4.72 -5.49 -9.97
CA SER A 152 -5.26 -5.71 -11.31
C SER A 152 -6.77 -5.67 -11.19
N GLY A 153 -7.44 -4.74 -11.87
CA GLY A 153 -8.90 -4.57 -11.85
C GLY A 153 -9.74 -5.75 -12.38
N VAL A 154 -9.18 -6.97 -12.37
CA VAL A 154 -9.76 -8.22 -12.89
C VAL A 154 -9.83 -9.31 -11.79
N SER A 155 -9.36 -9.07 -10.55
CA SER A 155 -9.54 -10.04 -9.47
C SER A 155 -9.59 -9.41 -8.08
N ASP A 156 -10.37 -10.02 -7.18
CA ASP A 156 -10.45 -9.79 -5.72
C ASP A 156 -9.12 -10.11 -5.00
N ARG A 157 -7.99 -9.69 -5.55
CA ARG A 157 -6.66 -9.91 -4.99
C ARG A 157 -6.25 -8.69 -4.18
N TRP A 158 -6.14 -8.89 -2.88
CA TRP A 158 -5.72 -7.89 -1.91
C TRP A 158 -4.28 -8.16 -1.46
N ASP A 159 -3.43 -8.48 -2.43
CA ASP A 159 -2.04 -8.82 -2.16
C ASP A 159 -1.15 -7.60 -2.01
N ILE A 160 -0.24 -7.67 -1.04
CA ILE A 160 0.82 -6.70 -0.81
C ILE A 160 2.12 -7.49 -0.69
N GLN A 161 3.15 -7.05 -1.42
CA GLN A 161 4.50 -7.60 -1.32
C GLN A 161 5.45 -6.52 -0.84
N VAL A 162 6.28 -6.88 0.15
CA VAL A 162 7.30 -6.01 0.72
C VAL A 162 8.64 -6.73 0.56
N ILE A 163 9.46 -6.19 -0.34
CA ILE A 163 10.66 -6.85 -0.83
C ILE A 163 11.89 -6.30 -0.10
N PRO A 164 12.71 -7.14 0.55
CA PRO A 164 13.96 -6.69 1.15
C PRO A 164 14.87 -5.97 0.16
N THR A 165 15.56 -4.93 0.61
CA THR A 165 16.47 -4.14 -0.21
C THR A 165 17.80 -3.94 0.51
N GLY A 166 18.89 -3.98 -0.26
CA GLY A 166 20.21 -3.59 0.23
C GLY A 166 20.47 -2.08 0.12
N ARG A 167 19.48 -1.30 -0.36
CA ARG A 167 19.57 0.16 -0.41
C ARG A 167 19.16 0.72 0.95
N VAL A 168 20.10 1.40 1.59
CA VAL A 168 19.87 2.22 2.79
C VAL A 168 18.91 3.34 2.40
N PHE A 169 17.64 3.24 2.80
CA PHE A 169 16.70 4.35 2.66
C PHE A 169 16.70 5.25 3.89
N ASP A 170 17.26 4.78 5.01
CA ASP A 170 17.28 5.48 6.29
C ASP A 170 18.59 5.25 7.08
N VAL A 171 18.95 6.17 7.98
CA VAL A 171 20.18 6.13 8.79
C VAL A 171 20.25 4.89 9.69
N ALA A 172 19.10 4.30 10.04
CA ALA A 172 19.02 3.04 10.79
C ALA A 172 19.65 1.84 10.05
N ASP A 173 19.68 1.84 8.72
CA ASP A 173 20.27 0.77 7.92
C ASP A 173 21.82 0.81 7.90
N THR A 174 22.45 1.86 8.46
CA THR A 174 23.91 2.08 8.40
C THR A 174 24.70 1.19 9.37
N LEU A 175 24.05 0.60 10.38
CA LEU A 175 24.69 -0.20 11.43
C LEU A 175 24.54 -1.71 11.19
N GLY A 176 25.05 -2.20 10.06
CA GLY A 176 25.92 -3.37 10.03
C GLY A 176 25.46 -4.71 10.65
N MET A 177 24.17 -5.00 10.77
CA MET A 177 23.66 -6.37 10.96
C MET A 177 22.40 -6.55 10.11
N LEU A 178 22.56 -7.12 8.90
CA LEU A 178 21.40 -7.57 8.13
C LEU A 178 20.89 -8.84 8.81
N ASP A 179 19.92 -8.70 9.70
CA ASP A 179 19.08 -9.83 10.11
C ASP A 179 18.53 -10.53 8.85
N GLU A 180 18.22 -11.82 8.97
CA GLU A 180 17.56 -12.58 7.91
C GLU A 180 16.19 -11.93 7.59
N ARG A 181 16.14 -11.09 6.55
CA ARG A 181 14.92 -10.40 6.12
C ARG A 181 14.15 -11.26 5.12
N PRO A 182 12.96 -11.79 5.45
CA PRO A 182 12.19 -12.59 4.52
C PRO A 182 11.55 -11.73 3.42
N LEU A 183 11.20 -12.33 2.28
CA LEU A 183 10.18 -11.73 1.41
C LEU A 183 8.85 -11.76 2.16
N ILE A 184 8.29 -10.58 2.47
CA ILE A 184 6.98 -10.48 3.15
C ILE A 184 5.89 -10.43 2.08
N THR A 185 4.92 -11.35 2.19
CA THR A 185 3.72 -11.35 1.36
C THR A 185 2.49 -11.36 2.25
N ILE A 186 1.61 -10.41 2.01
CA ILE A 186 0.39 -10.18 2.77
C ILE A 186 -0.79 -10.42 1.82
N ASN A 187 -1.83 -11.07 2.32
CA ASN A 187 -3.14 -11.09 1.70
C ASN A 187 -4.20 -10.85 2.77
N MET A 188 -5.36 -10.32 2.37
CA MET A 188 -6.45 -10.06 3.31
C MET A 188 -7.81 -10.52 2.78
N MET A 189 -8.71 -10.79 3.71
CA MET A 189 -10.12 -11.03 3.45
C MET A 189 -10.98 -10.16 4.37
N TYR A 190 -12.17 -9.82 3.88
CA TYR A 190 -13.14 -9.02 4.59
C TYR A 190 -14.52 -9.67 4.48
N ASP A 191 -15.16 -9.90 5.63
CA ASP A 191 -16.56 -10.30 5.71
C ASP A 191 -17.16 -9.78 7.03
N PRO A 192 -18.12 -8.83 7.00
CA PRO A 192 -18.71 -8.26 8.21
C PRO A 192 -19.72 -9.20 8.90
N GLY A 193 -20.07 -10.33 8.28
CA GLY A 193 -21.05 -11.28 8.80
C GLY A 193 -20.46 -12.38 9.69
N VAL A 194 -19.15 -12.42 9.88
CA VAL A 194 -18.48 -13.51 10.62
C VAL A 194 -18.49 -13.31 12.13
N ASP A 195 -18.51 -14.42 12.86
CA ASP A 195 -18.24 -14.41 14.29
C ASP A 195 -16.73 -14.45 14.58
N ALA A 196 -16.34 -14.59 15.85
CA ALA A 196 -14.92 -14.62 16.23
C ALA A 196 -14.13 -15.78 15.56
N LEU A 197 -14.74 -16.96 15.46
CA LEU A 197 -14.11 -18.12 14.82
C LEU A 197 -14.04 -17.93 13.30
N GLY A 198 -15.10 -17.40 12.70
CA GLY A 198 -15.12 -17.06 11.27
C GLY A 198 -14.04 -16.04 10.92
N LEU A 199 -13.80 -15.04 11.78
CA LEU A 199 -12.73 -14.05 11.58
C LEU A 199 -11.33 -14.68 11.58
N GLU A 200 -11.07 -15.64 12.46
CA GLU A 200 -9.82 -16.42 12.44
C GLU A 200 -9.68 -17.26 11.18
N LEU A 201 -10.77 -17.90 10.74
CA LEU A 201 -10.79 -18.68 9.50
C LEU A 201 -10.56 -17.80 8.25
N LEU A 202 -11.05 -16.55 8.23
CA LEU A 202 -10.76 -15.60 7.16
C LEU A 202 -9.26 -15.33 7.05
N ALA A 203 -8.58 -15.09 8.18
CA ALA A 203 -7.13 -14.86 8.19
C ALA A 203 -6.37 -16.08 7.65
N VAL A 204 -6.75 -17.29 8.07
CA VAL A 204 -6.17 -18.54 7.55
C VAL A 204 -6.42 -18.70 6.05
N GLN A 205 -7.64 -18.42 5.59
CA GLN A 205 -7.98 -18.50 4.18
C GLN A 205 -7.18 -17.49 3.35
N ALA A 206 -7.03 -16.25 3.83
CA ALA A 206 -6.21 -15.22 3.19
C ALA A 206 -4.76 -15.69 3.02
N LEU A 207 -4.17 -16.32 4.05
CA LEU A 207 -2.81 -16.86 4.00
C LEU A 207 -2.70 -18.00 2.97
N LEU A 208 -3.63 -18.95 2.96
CA LEU A 208 -3.61 -20.08 2.04
C LEU A 208 -3.75 -19.64 0.57
N GLU A 209 -4.45 -18.53 0.32
CA GLU A 209 -4.57 -17.98 -1.03
C GLU A 209 -3.25 -17.41 -1.58
N ILE A 210 -2.29 -17.05 -0.73
CA ILE A 210 -0.94 -16.65 -1.18
C ILE A 210 -0.29 -17.79 -1.96
N GLU A 211 -0.33 -19.00 -1.40
CA GLU A 211 0.21 -20.19 -2.05
C GLU A 211 -0.65 -20.61 -3.24
N ARG A 212 -1.98 -20.72 -3.04
CA ARG A 212 -2.91 -21.21 -4.08
C ARG A 212 -2.83 -20.38 -5.36
N ASN A 213 -2.63 -19.07 -5.22
CA ASN A 213 -2.60 -18.15 -6.35
C ASN A 213 -1.17 -17.83 -6.84
N GLY A 214 -0.14 -18.45 -6.24
CA GLY A 214 1.26 -18.24 -6.61
C GLY A 214 1.72 -16.79 -6.47
N ILE A 215 1.25 -16.08 -5.44
CA ILE A 215 1.49 -14.63 -5.29
C ILE A 215 2.99 -14.36 -5.10
N ASP A 216 3.65 -15.19 -4.30
CA ASP A 216 5.07 -15.10 -3.96
C ASP A 216 5.94 -16.21 -4.60
N ASP A 217 5.43 -16.80 -5.69
CA ASP A 217 6.15 -17.72 -6.59
C ASP A 217 7.18 -16.98 -7.48
N ILE A 218 7.85 -16.01 -6.87
CA ILE A 218 9.02 -15.35 -7.44
C ILE A 218 10.27 -15.95 -6.82
N ARG A 219 11.38 -15.86 -7.56
CA ARG A 219 12.69 -16.13 -6.98
C ARG A 219 12.93 -15.10 -5.87
N VAL A 220 13.19 -15.59 -4.65
CA VAL A 220 13.53 -14.75 -3.49
C VAL A 220 14.67 -13.80 -3.88
N PRO A 221 14.41 -12.48 -3.97
CA PRO A 221 15.39 -11.52 -4.43
C PRO A 221 16.43 -11.31 -3.33
N ARG A 222 17.73 -11.29 -3.67
CA ARG A 222 18.75 -10.89 -2.69
C ARG A 222 18.51 -9.42 -2.27
N PRO A 223 18.60 -9.07 -0.97
CA PRO A 223 19.22 -9.82 0.13
C PRO A 223 18.27 -10.76 0.91
N ALA A 224 17.05 -10.98 0.45
CA ALA A 224 16.04 -11.71 1.22
C ALA A 224 16.45 -13.15 1.57
N VAL A 225 16.10 -13.58 2.79
CA VAL A 225 16.32 -14.92 3.35
C VAL A 225 14.98 -15.52 3.73
N GLY A 226 14.51 -16.49 2.94
CA GLY A 226 13.21 -17.15 3.17
C GLY A 226 12.00 -16.29 2.78
N ARG A 227 10.82 -16.72 3.21
CA ARG A 227 9.54 -16.01 3.02
C ARG A 227 8.77 -15.91 4.32
N MET A 228 7.96 -14.87 4.41
CA MET A 228 7.00 -14.70 5.48
C MET A 228 5.66 -14.32 4.89
N ARG A 229 4.70 -15.21 5.03
CA ARG A 229 3.34 -15.03 4.55
C ARG A 229 2.46 -14.60 5.70
N TRP A 230 1.57 -13.66 5.45
CA TRP A 230 0.62 -13.14 6.42
C TRP A 230 -0.78 -13.13 5.84
N GLY A 231 -1.73 -13.68 6.57
CA GLY A 231 -3.15 -13.60 6.26
C GLY A 231 -3.86 -12.70 7.28
N PHE A 232 -4.65 -11.76 6.79
CA PHE A 232 -5.44 -10.85 7.62
C PHE A 232 -6.94 -11.06 7.36
N GLY A 233 -7.72 -11.17 8.43
CA GLY A 233 -9.18 -11.19 8.37
C GLY A 233 -9.75 -9.94 9.02
N PHE A 234 -10.70 -9.27 8.36
CA PHE A 234 -11.41 -8.10 8.88
C PHE A 234 -12.93 -8.31 8.87
N ASP A 235 -13.61 -7.88 9.94
CA ASP A 235 -15.09 -7.87 10.01
C ASP A 235 -15.71 -6.46 10.02
N GLY A 236 -14.90 -5.42 9.87
CA GLY A 236 -15.35 -4.03 9.98
C GLY A 236 -15.08 -3.39 11.35
N GLN A 237 -14.71 -4.17 12.37
CA GLN A 237 -14.39 -3.68 13.72
C GLN A 237 -13.14 -4.32 14.32
N ARG A 238 -12.93 -5.59 14.03
CA ARG A 238 -11.89 -6.45 14.59
C ARG A 238 -11.03 -7.01 13.47
N VAL A 239 -9.82 -7.39 13.86
CA VAL A 239 -8.85 -8.04 12.99
C VAL A 239 -8.40 -9.36 13.60
N SER A 240 -8.20 -10.35 12.74
CA SER A 240 -7.42 -11.56 13.05
C SER A 240 -6.26 -11.67 12.07
N VAL A 241 -5.15 -12.25 12.54
CA VAL A 241 -3.90 -12.36 11.80
C VAL A 241 -3.30 -13.74 12.02
N VAL A 242 -2.68 -14.27 10.97
CA VAL A 242 -1.92 -15.52 11.02
C VAL A 242 -0.69 -15.38 10.13
N CYS A 243 0.41 -15.99 10.54
CA CYS A 243 1.68 -15.95 9.82
C CYS A 243 2.18 -17.36 9.48
N GLN A 244 2.99 -17.44 8.43
CA GLN A 244 3.74 -18.63 8.06
C GLN A 244 5.13 -18.24 7.61
N ARG A 245 6.16 -18.75 8.32
CA ARG A 245 7.56 -18.61 7.93
C ARG A 245 8.01 -19.83 7.13
N LEU A 246 8.70 -19.60 6.00
CA LEU A 246 9.20 -20.62 5.07
C LEU A 246 10.70 -20.46 4.79
#